data_AF-A0A517ZEH5-F1
#
_entry.id   AF-A0A517ZEH5-F1
#
_cell.length_a   1.000
_cell.length_b   1.000
_cell.length_c   1.000
_cell.angle_alpha   90.00
_cell.angle_beta   90.00
_cell.angle_gamma   90.00
#
_symmetry.space_group_name_H-M   'P 1'
#
loop_
_entity.id
_entity.type
_entity.pdbx_description
1 polymer ?
#
loop_
_entity_poly.entity_id
_entity_poly.type
_entity_poly.pdbx_seq_one_letter_code
_entity_poly.pdbx_strand_id
1 'polypeptide(L)'
;MKSNDATFPLVNRAAVFLLSLSMFAGAVAAFVMPQNPGGLDLVNAILWIVFGLFGAGGLWLSLFWRPKTAEELALERVLPVPDRPEFGSDAIHYVGQVGLKTVEVILDWKSRAIHFRDCHVPRGFLTSAQPWFSCSVDELKGVHVFAHERSTTLTIVTAEGRAEIPSTGDGFPELHAELNELVPGTRPGFSADHPMMGVAYVAGAVVGLFAGVLLAPRGADDGTLGVCMLVGAFVGVVAVRLAVWVGDRYFNTGLTQPLGYGMYGAMGGVSVSAALPALVGWNLVWLVVPVVAGTVLGVLFGFVKQSREMVRDTDGAADPGKTS
;
A
#
# COMPACT_ATOMS: atom_id res chain seq x y z
N MET A 1 -10.41 21.18 -20.44
CA MET A 1 -10.57 20.06 -19.50
C MET A 1 -11.28 20.56 -18.25
N LYS A 2 -12.43 19.98 -17.87
CA LYS A 2 -13.10 20.31 -16.61
C LYS A 2 -12.31 19.64 -15.48
N SER A 3 -11.82 20.44 -14.53
CA SER A 3 -11.00 19.98 -13.40
C SER A 3 -11.79 19.02 -12.52
N ASN A 4 -11.52 17.73 -12.63
CA ASN A 4 -11.95 16.72 -11.65
C ASN A 4 -11.06 16.74 -10.39
N ASP A 5 -10.17 17.71 -10.24
CA ASP A 5 -9.12 17.75 -9.22
C ASP A 5 -9.66 18.09 -7.81
N ALA A 6 -10.86 18.65 -7.69
CA ALA A 6 -11.45 19.01 -6.39
C ALA A 6 -12.19 17.85 -5.69
N THR A 7 -12.54 16.78 -6.41
CA THR A 7 -13.35 15.67 -5.86
C THR A 7 -12.51 14.65 -5.09
N PHE A 8 -11.22 14.53 -5.43
CA PHE A 8 -10.29 13.57 -4.83
C PHE A 8 -10.03 13.77 -3.31
N PRO A 9 -9.88 15.00 -2.77
CA PRO A 9 -9.68 15.20 -1.33
C PRO A 9 -10.96 14.94 -0.50
N LEU A 10 -12.15 15.14 -1.07
CA LEU A 10 -13.43 14.96 -0.35
C LEU A 10 -13.76 13.49 -0.09
N VAL A 11 -13.53 12.62 -1.07
CA VAL A 11 -13.81 11.17 -0.94
C VAL A 11 -12.88 10.52 0.09
N ASN A 12 -11.58 10.85 0.05
CA ASN A 12 -10.61 10.33 1.02
C ASN A 12 -10.94 10.82 2.44
N ARG A 13 -11.35 12.08 2.59
CA ARG A 13 -11.79 12.65 3.86
C ARG A 13 -13.03 11.93 4.40
N ALA A 14 -14.03 11.68 3.55
CA ALA A 14 -15.22 10.94 3.93
C ALA A 14 -14.89 9.49 4.32
N ALA A 15 -13.99 8.83 3.58
CA ALA A 15 -13.54 7.47 3.89
C ALA A 15 -12.81 7.41 5.24
N VAL A 16 -11.86 8.31 5.49
CA VAL A 16 -11.15 8.40 6.79
C VAL A 16 -12.13 8.72 7.91
N PHE A 17 -13.08 9.63 7.71
CA PHE A 17 -14.10 9.96 8.70
C PHE A 17 -14.97 8.74 9.04
N LEU A 18 -15.49 8.02 8.04
CA LEU A 18 -16.35 6.85 8.25
C LEU A 18 -15.60 5.69 8.92
N LEU A 19 -14.37 5.42 8.50
CA LEU A 19 -13.51 4.41 9.13
C LEU A 19 -13.23 4.78 10.59
N SER A 20 -12.84 6.02 10.86
CA SER A 20 -12.55 6.50 12.21
C SER A 20 -13.80 6.50 13.10
N LEU A 21 -14.95 6.89 12.56
CA LEU A 21 -16.25 6.84 13.25
C LEU A 21 -16.64 5.41 13.59
N SER A 22 -16.45 4.46 12.68
CA SER A 22 -16.76 3.05 12.93
C SER A 22 -15.86 2.44 14.01
N MET A 23 -14.56 2.76 14.00
CA MET A 23 -13.62 2.34 15.05
C MET A 23 -14.01 2.91 16.42
N PHE A 24 -14.35 4.20 16.46
CA PHE A 24 -14.77 4.87 17.69
C PHE A 24 -16.11 4.32 18.21
N ALA A 25 -17.10 4.16 17.33
CA ALA A 25 -18.39 3.58 17.69
C ALA A 25 -18.26 2.13 18.18
N GLY A 26 -17.37 1.33 17.56
CA GLY A 26 -17.05 -0.02 18.02
C GLY A 26 -16.43 -0.03 19.42
N ALA A 27 -15.49 0.88 19.70
CA ALA A 27 -14.90 1.04 21.03
C ALA A 27 -15.95 1.44 22.09
N VAL A 28 -16.83 2.39 21.77
CA VAL A 28 -17.91 2.82 22.66
C VAL A 28 -18.94 1.69 22.87
N ALA A 29 -19.32 0.97 21.83
CA ALA A 29 -20.25 -0.15 21.94
C ALA A 29 -19.68 -1.27 22.82
N ALA A 30 -18.39 -1.60 22.68
CA ALA A 30 -17.70 -2.56 23.54
C ALA A 30 -17.63 -2.12 25.02
N PHE A 31 -17.62 -0.81 25.28
CA PHE A 31 -17.67 -0.24 26.63
C PHE A 31 -19.07 -0.29 27.25
N VAL A 32 -20.12 -0.06 26.44
CA VAL A 32 -21.50 0.02 26.91
C VAL A 32 -22.16 -1.36 27.06
N MET A 33 -21.68 -2.38 26.36
CA MET A 33 -22.18 -3.75 26.55
C MET A 33 -21.93 -4.21 27.99
N PRO A 34 -22.93 -4.81 28.67
CA PRO A 34 -22.82 -5.23 30.05
C PRO A 34 -21.70 -6.26 30.19
N GLN A 35 -20.60 -5.85 30.81
CA GLN A 35 -19.52 -6.75 31.17
C GLN A 35 -19.92 -7.53 32.43
N ASN A 36 -19.52 -8.81 32.49
CA ASN A 36 -19.67 -9.59 33.71
C ASN A 36 -19.03 -8.81 34.88
N PRO A 37 -19.75 -8.63 36.00
CA PRO A 37 -19.24 -7.86 37.13
C PRO A 37 -18.02 -8.58 37.73
N GLY A 38 -16.82 -8.06 37.44
CA GLY A 38 -15.57 -8.56 38.03
C GLY A 38 -14.31 -8.49 37.15
N GLY A 39 -14.42 -8.22 35.85
CA GLY A 39 -13.25 -8.21 34.96
C GLY A 39 -13.26 -7.05 33.99
N LEU A 40 -12.63 -5.93 34.35
CA LEU A 40 -12.06 -5.05 33.34
C LEU A 40 -10.87 -5.81 32.75
N ASP A 41 -11.14 -6.61 31.74
CA ASP A 41 -10.09 -7.33 31.03
C ASP A 41 -9.11 -6.30 30.47
N LEU A 42 -7.83 -6.40 30.86
CA LEU A 42 -6.76 -5.52 30.41
C LEU A 42 -6.75 -5.42 28.88
N VAL A 43 -7.13 -6.50 28.19
CA VAL A 43 -7.27 -6.54 26.74
C VAL A 43 -8.38 -5.60 26.24
N ASN A 44 -9.56 -5.61 26.88
CA ASN A 44 -10.65 -4.69 26.54
C ASN A 44 -10.27 -3.24 26.81
N ALA A 45 -9.54 -2.97 27.91
CA ALA A 45 -9.03 -1.63 28.21
C ALA A 45 -8.01 -1.15 27.15
N ILE A 46 -7.08 -2.01 26.74
CA ILE A 46 -6.09 -1.70 25.69
C ILE A 46 -6.77 -1.48 24.34
N LEU A 47 -7.70 -2.36 23.95
CA LEU A 47 -8.45 -2.22 22.71
C LEU A 47 -9.27 -0.92 22.71
N TRP A 48 -9.90 -0.58 23.83
CA TRP A 48 -10.63 0.68 23.96
C TRP A 48 -9.71 1.91 23.81
N ILE A 49 -8.55 1.90 24.47
CA ILE A 49 -7.58 3.00 24.36
C ILE A 49 -7.09 3.12 22.92
N VAL A 50 -6.71 2.01 22.29
CA VAL A 50 -6.18 2.00 20.92
C VAL A 50 -7.27 2.44 19.94
N PHE A 51 -8.39 1.72 19.84
CA PHE A 51 -9.45 2.03 18.87
C PHE A 51 -10.13 3.38 19.15
N GLY A 52 -10.27 3.75 20.42
CA GLY A 52 -10.79 5.06 20.84
C GLY A 52 -9.88 6.21 20.45
N LEU A 53 -8.57 6.13 20.75
CA LEU A 53 -7.61 7.18 20.40
C LEU A 53 -7.38 7.28 18.88
N PHE A 54 -7.27 6.15 18.18
CA PHE A 54 -7.12 6.16 16.71
C PHE A 54 -8.40 6.65 16.03
N GLY A 55 -9.59 6.24 16.50
CA GLY A 55 -10.87 6.74 15.99
C GLY A 55 -11.08 8.23 16.26
N ALA A 56 -10.79 8.71 17.47
CA ALA A 56 -10.87 10.13 17.81
C ALA A 56 -9.83 10.96 17.04
N GLY A 57 -8.60 10.46 16.93
CA GLY A 57 -7.52 11.08 16.17
C GLY A 57 -7.84 11.19 14.69
N GLY A 58 -8.39 10.13 14.08
CA GLY A 58 -8.81 10.14 12.67
C GLY A 58 -10.02 11.05 12.42
N LEU A 59 -10.98 11.11 13.35
CA LEU A 59 -12.09 12.08 13.31
C LEU A 59 -11.55 13.51 13.39
N TRP A 60 -10.67 13.80 14.36
CA TRP A 60 -10.05 15.11 14.50
C TRP A 60 -9.29 15.50 13.23
N LEU A 61 -8.43 14.61 12.72
CA LEU A 61 -7.67 14.84 11.49
C LEU A 61 -8.62 15.13 10.33
N SER A 62 -9.68 14.33 10.16
CA SER A 62 -10.66 14.55 9.09
C SER A 62 -11.44 15.85 9.24
N LEU A 63 -11.74 16.33 10.44
CA LEU A 63 -12.48 17.59 10.64
C LEU A 63 -11.58 18.82 10.45
N PHE A 64 -10.33 18.74 10.88
CA PHE A 64 -9.39 19.86 10.85
C PHE A 64 -8.46 19.88 9.64
N TRP A 65 -8.46 18.83 8.81
CA TRP A 65 -7.77 18.84 7.52
C TRP A 65 -8.39 19.89 6.59
N ARG A 66 -7.71 21.03 6.45
CA ARG A 66 -8.04 22.04 5.44
C ARG A 66 -7.34 21.67 4.14
N PRO A 67 -8.08 21.41 3.04
CA PRO A 67 -7.45 21.33 1.74
C PRO A 67 -6.81 22.68 1.41
N LYS A 68 -5.60 22.67 0.85
CA LYS A 68 -4.96 23.89 0.37
C LYS A 68 -5.84 24.55 -0.69
N THR A 69 -5.96 25.87 -0.65
CA THR A 69 -6.70 26.63 -1.65
C THR A 69 -5.93 26.66 -2.98
N ALA A 70 -6.63 26.90 -4.09
CA ALA A 70 -5.98 27.02 -5.40
C ALA A 70 -4.93 28.15 -5.43
N GLU A 71 -5.16 29.23 -4.67
CA GLU A 71 -4.23 30.34 -4.53
C GLU A 71 -2.97 29.94 -3.72
N GLU A 72 -3.12 29.20 -2.62
CA GLU A 72 -1.98 28.66 -1.86
C GLU A 72 -1.13 27.71 -2.71
N LEU A 73 -1.76 26.88 -3.53
CA LEU A 73 -1.08 25.99 -4.47
C LEU A 73 -0.35 26.76 -5.57
N ALA A 74 -0.96 27.85 -6.07
CA ALA A 74 -0.32 28.70 -7.08
C ALA A 74 0.88 29.45 -6.48
N LEU A 75 0.77 29.94 -5.25
CA LEU A 75 1.86 30.61 -4.54
C LEU A 75 3.04 29.66 -4.30
N GLU A 76 2.77 28.41 -3.91
CA GLU A 76 3.79 27.38 -3.68
C GLU A 76 4.58 27.01 -4.95
N ARG A 77 4.00 27.22 -6.15
CA ARG A 77 4.73 27.07 -7.42
C ARG A 77 5.69 28.23 -7.73
N VAL A 78 5.39 29.44 -7.24
CA VAL A 78 6.16 30.65 -7.58
C VAL A 78 7.25 30.92 -6.55
N LEU A 79 7.10 30.42 -5.32
CA LEU A 79 8.10 30.60 -4.28
C LEU A 79 9.42 29.90 -4.68
N PRO A 80 10.57 30.60 -4.57
CA PRO A 80 11.86 29.98 -4.80
C PRO A 80 12.03 28.84 -3.80
N VAL A 81 12.40 27.67 -4.33
CA VAL A 81 12.60 26.48 -3.50
C VAL A 81 13.97 26.60 -2.87
N PRO A 82 14.07 26.71 -1.53
CA PRO A 82 15.36 26.69 -0.87
C PRO A 82 16.10 25.39 -1.23
N ASP A 83 17.41 25.49 -1.39
CA ASP A 83 18.32 24.36 -1.63
C ASP A 83 18.08 23.57 -2.93
N ARG A 84 17.45 24.19 -3.95
CA ARG A 84 17.35 23.59 -5.29
C ARG A 84 18.77 23.34 -5.82
N PRO A 85 19.13 22.09 -6.18
CA PRO A 85 20.45 21.80 -6.73
C PRO A 85 20.64 22.51 -8.07
N GLU A 86 21.87 22.93 -8.35
CA GLU A 86 22.26 23.40 -9.68
C GLU A 86 22.41 22.20 -10.61
N PHE A 87 21.80 22.25 -11.80
CA PHE A 87 21.84 21.19 -12.80
C PHE A 87 22.21 21.75 -14.18
N GLY A 88 22.75 20.89 -15.04
CA GLY A 88 23.11 21.25 -16.41
C GLY A 88 21.93 21.73 -17.26
N SER A 89 22.21 22.52 -18.30
CA SER A 89 21.18 22.96 -19.27
C SER A 89 20.62 21.81 -20.12
N ASP A 90 21.30 20.67 -20.11
CA ASP A 90 20.98 19.41 -20.77
C ASP A 90 20.24 18.42 -19.85
N ALA A 91 19.95 18.82 -18.60
CA ALA A 91 19.23 17.96 -17.67
C ALA A 91 17.80 17.69 -18.14
N ILE A 92 17.35 16.44 -17.97
CA ILE A 92 15.97 16.06 -18.26
C ILE A 92 15.13 16.43 -17.04
N HIS A 93 14.12 17.26 -17.28
CA HIS A 93 13.33 17.85 -16.24
C HIS A 93 11.88 17.38 -16.35
N TYR A 94 11.46 16.61 -15.36
CA TYR A 94 10.07 16.22 -15.17
C TYR A 94 9.41 17.12 -14.13
N VAL A 95 8.22 17.62 -14.44
CA VAL A 95 7.36 18.37 -13.51
C VAL A 95 5.94 17.82 -13.57
N GLY A 96 5.43 17.38 -12.43
CA GLY A 96 4.08 16.84 -12.33
C GLY A 96 3.39 17.20 -11.02
N GLN A 97 2.22 16.59 -10.80
CA GLN A 97 1.47 16.75 -9.56
C GLN A 97 1.06 15.40 -8.99
N VAL A 98 1.31 15.21 -7.69
CA VAL A 98 0.80 14.08 -6.90
C VAL A 98 -0.09 14.63 -5.80
N GLY A 99 -1.40 14.50 -5.99
CA GLY A 99 -2.40 15.13 -5.14
C GLY A 99 -2.27 16.66 -5.17
N LEU A 100 -1.88 17.25 -4.05
CA LEU A 100 -1.72 18.70 -3.90
C LEU A 100 -0.26 19.18 -4.03
N LYS A 101 0.71 18.27 -4.18
CA LYS A 101 2.12 18.63 -4.25
C LYS A 101 2.60 18.66 -5.69
N THR A 102 3.41 19.66 -6.01
CA THR A 102 4.23 19.65 -7.23
C THR A 102 5.40 18.72 -7.00
N VAL A 103 5.56 17.75 -7.88
CA VAL A 103 6.68 16.81 -7.86
C VAL A 103 7.64 17.17 -8.99
N GLU A 104 8.93 17.14 -8.70
CA GLU A 104 9.97 17.46 -9.65
C GLU A 104 10.99 16.32 -9.65
N VAL A 105 11.41 15.91 -10.85
CA VAL A 105 12.50 14.96 -10.99
C VAL A 105 13.44 15.47 -12.07
N ILE A 106 14.71 15.59 -11.72
CA ILE A 106 15.74 16.14 -12.58
C ILE A 106 16.82 15.09 -12.74
N LEU A 107 17.01 14.60 -13.96
CA LEU A 107 18.13 13.74 -14.30
C LEU A 107 19.25 14.62 -14.87
N ASP A 108 20.31 14.85 -14.08
CA ASP A 108 21.45 15.67 -14.48
C ASP A 108 22.60 14.78 -14.98
N TRP A 109 22.81 14.83 -16.30
CA TRP A 109 23.85 14.07 -16.98
C TRP A 109 25.26 14.48 -16.59
N LYS A 110 25.46 15.77 -16.31
CA LYS A 110 26.78 16.31 -16.00
C LYS A 110 27.29 15.79 -14.66
N SER A 111 26.41 15.70 -13.66
CA SER A 111 26.74 15.18 -12.34
C SER A 111 26.48 13.68 -12.18
N ARG A 112 25.86 13.04 -13.17
CA ARG A 112 25.33 11.66 -13.09
C ARG A 112 24.45 11.45 -11.85
N ALA A 113 23.65 12.45 -11.52
CA ALA A 113 22.75 12.41 -10.38
C ALA A 113 21.30 12.56 -10.82
N ILE A 114 20.40 12.01 -10.00
CA ILE A 114 18.97 12.26 -10.08
C ILE A 114 18.55 13.01 -8.83
N HIS A 115 17.85 14.13 -9.05
CA HIS A 115 17.32 14.99 -8.00
C HIS A 115 15.81 14.84 -7.95
N PHE A 116 15.28 14.73 -6.75
CA PHE A 116 13.89 14.48 -6.45
C PHE A 116 13.36 15.59 -5.56
N ARG A 117 12.24 16.19 -5.93
CA ARG A 117 11.53 17.16 -5.10
C ARG A 117 10.15 16.66 -4.75
N ASP A 118 9.84 16.60 -3.46
CA ASP A 118 8.52 16.21 -2.94
C ASP A 118 8.00 14.84 -3.42
N CYS A 119 8.85 14.02 -4.06
CA CYS A 119 8.48 12.73 -4.62
C CYS A 119 9.23 11.55 -3.98
N HIS A 120 10.42 11.77 -3.41
CA HIS A 120 11.20 10.72 -2.76
C HIS A 120 10.82 10.52 -1.30
N VAL A 121 10.46 9.29 -0.97
CA VAL A 121 10.10 8.87 0.37
C VAL A 121 11.14 7.87 0.87
N PRO A 122 11.88 8.18 1.96
CA PRO A 122 12.82 7.23 2.54
C PRO A 122 12.10 5.97 3.06
N ARG A 123 12.81 4.86 3.22
CA ARG A 123 12.28 3.60 3.74
C ARG A 123 12.04 3.73 5.24
N GLY A 124 10.78 3.82 5.64
CA GLY A 124 10.38 3.85 7.05
C GLY A 124 8.88 3.72 7.25
N PHE A 125 8.46 3.52 8.51
CA PHE A 125 7.07 3.22 8.87
C PHE A 125 6.13 4.44 8.78
N LEU A 126 6.67 5.66 8.75
CA LEU A 126 5.94 6.93 8.67
C LEU A 126 6.74 7.98 7.90
N THR A 127 7.17 7.64 6.68
CA THR A 127 8.04 8.52 5.92
C THR A 127 7.25 9.49 5.06
N SER A 128 7.66 10.75 5.12
CA SER A 128 7.16 11.83 4.27
C SER A 128 8.13 12.06 3.12
N ALA A 129 7.62 12.61 2.01
CA ALA A 129 8.49 13.02 0.92
C ALA A 129 9.48 14.10 1.40
N GLN A 130 10.75 13.97 1.03
CA GLN A 130 11.75 15.00 1.31
C GLN A 130 11.55 16.20 0.36
N PRO A 131 11.81 17.44 0.83
CA PRO A 131 11.76 18.61 -0.04
C PRO A 131 12.70 18.48 -1.23
N TRP A 132 13.94 18.05 -0.97
CA TRP A 132 14.92 17.67 -1.98
C TRP A 132 15.68 16.43 -1.52
N PHE A 133 15.88 15.50 -2.44
CA PHE A 133 16.75 14.35 -2.28
C PHE A 133 17.56 14.17 -3.57
N SER A 134 18.83 13.79 -3.45
CA SER A 134 19.69 13.55 -4.61
C SER A 134 20.42 12.24 -4.42
N CYS A 135 20.49 11.42 -5.46
CA CYS A 135 21.31 10.22 -5.45
C CYS A 135 22.04 10.04 -6.78
N SER A 136 23.09 9.23 -6.78
CA SER A 136 23.76 8.87 -8.02
C SER A 136 22.84 7.99 -8.87
N VAL A 137 22.94 8.11 -10.19
CA VAL A 137 22.28 7.19 -11.13
C VAL A 137 22.72 5.74 -10.89
N ASP A 138 23.95 5.53 -10.43
CA ASP A 138 24.50 4.20 -10.15
C ASP A 138 23.92 3.56 -8.88
N GLU A 139 23.22 4.34 -8.05
CA GLU A 139 22.56 3.89 -6.82
C GLU A 139 21.11 3.45 -7.05
N LEU A 140 20.59 3.65 -8.26
CA LEU A 140 19.28 3.18 -8.66
C LEU A 140 19.22 1.65 -8.54
N LYS A 141 18.24 1.18 -7.76
CA LYS A 141 17.98 -0.25 -7.55
C LYS A 141 16.95 -0.81 -8.51
N GLY A 142 16.12 0.05 -9.08
CA GLY A 142 15.15 -0.34 -10.08
C GLY A 142 14.29 0.82 -10.55
N VAL A 143 13.78 0.67 -11.76
CA VAL A 143 12.84 1.57 -12.40
C VAL A 143 11.69 0.71 -12.91
N HIS A 144 10.47 1.02 -12.48
CA HIS A 144 9.29 0.21 -12.78
C HIS A 144 8.14 1.07 -13.25
N VAL A 145 7.49 0.67 -14.33
CA VAL A 145 6.24 1.29 -14.77
C VAL A 145 5.06 0.47 -14.28
N PHE A 146 4.22 1.08 -13.45
CA PHE A 146 2.93 0.53 -13.08
C PHE A 146 1.86 1.21 -13.92
N ALA A 147 1.30 0.47 -14.88
CA ALA A 147 0.16 0.90 -15.69
C ALA A 147 -1.15 0.36 -15.07
N HIS A 148 -2.03 1.27 -14.67
CA HIS A 148 -3.41 0.97 -14.33
C HIS A 148 -4.35 1.54 -15.39
N GLU A 149 -5.59 1.05 -15.48
CA GLU A 149 -6.55 1.41 -16.55
C GLU A 149 -6.75 2.92 -16.74
N ARG A 150 -6.45 3.73 -15.71
CA ARG A 150 -6.64 5.19 -15.71
C ARG A 150 -5.37 6.00 -15.45
N SER A 151 -4.26 5.36 -15.13
CA SER A 151 -3.04 6.07 -14.73
C SER A 151 -1.80 5.20 -14.90
N THR A 152 -0.75 5.78 -15.48
CA THR A 152 0.57 5.17 -15.50
C THR A 152 1.45 5.88 -14.47
N THR A 153 2.22 5.13 -13.71
CA THR A 153 3.13 5.66 -12.68
C THR A 153 4.50 5.01 -12.83
N LEU A 154 5.55 5.84 -12.85
CA LEU A 154 6.94 5.41 -12.84
C LEU A 154 7.43 5.38 -11.39
N THR A 155 7.85 4.21 -10.93
CA THR A 155 8.44 4.03 -9.60
C THR A 155 9.95 3.92 -9.76
N ILE A 156 10.68 4.84 -9.14
CA ILE A 156 12.14 4.84 -9.07
C ILE A 156 12.56 4.39 -7.68
N VAL A 157 13.31 3.31 -7.58
CA VAL A 157 13.74 2.72 -6.32
C VAL A 157 15.22 2.98 -6.12
N THR A 158 15.58 3.47 -4.93
CA THR A 158 16.95 3.75 -4.50
C THR A 158 17.30 2.86 -3.30
N ALA A 159 18.55 2.90 -2.83
CA ALA A 159 18.91 2.23 -1.58
C ALA A 159 18.10 2.77 -0.39
N GLU A 160 17.87 4.09 -0.37
CA GLU A 160 17.29 4.80 0.77
C GLU A 160 15.77 4.87 0.74
N GLY A 161 15.15 4.77 -0.43
CA GLY A 161 13.74 5.13 -0.58
C GLY A 161 13.18 4.81 -1.96
N ARG A 162 11.99 5.34 -2.22
CA ARG A 162 11.32 5.25 -3.52
C ARG A 162 10.68 6.56 -3.90
N ALA A 163 10.58 6.82 -5.19
CA ALA A 163 9.82 7.92 -5.75
C ALA A 163 8.74 7.38 -6.69
N GLU A 164 7.52 7.88 -6.55
CA GLU A 164 6.39 7.54 -7.42
C GLU A 164 6.02 8.75 -8.27
N ILE A 165 6.10 8.60 -9.58
CA ILE A 165 6.04 9.69 -10.55
C ILE A 165 4.86 9.43 -11.51
N PRO A 166 3.80 10.24 -11.51
CA PRO A 166 2.67 10.04 -12.40
C PRO A 166 3.02 10.41 -13.84
N SER A 167 2.45 9.67 -14.80
CA SER A 167 2.65 9.91 -16.24
C SER A 167 1.99 11.18 -16.77
N THR A 168 1.32 11.95 -15.92
CA THR A 168 0.59 13.16 -16.28
C THR A 168 1.46 14.42 -16.27
N GLY A 169 2.71 14.33 -15.81
CA GLY A 169 3.64 15.46 -15.79
C GLY A 169 4.39 15.65 -17.09
N ASP A 170 4.83 16.87 -17.33
CA ASP A 170 5.68 17.24 -18.47
C ASP A 170 7.04 16.56 -18.34
N GLY A 171 7.64 16.10 -19.45
CA GLY A 171 8.95 15.43 -19.46
C GLY A 171 8.95 13.95 -19.05
N PHE A 172 7.76 13.34 -18.87
CA PHE A 172 7.64 11.94 -18.46
C PHE A 172 8.19 10.95 -19.50
N PRO A 173 7.85 11.04 -20.81
CA PRO A 173 8.35 10.09 -21.81
C PRO A 173 9.87 10.08 -21.90
N GLU A 174 10.50 11.25 -21.85
CA GLU A 174 11.96 11.43 -21.91
C GLU A 174 12.63 10.86 -20.67
N LEU A 175 12.11 11.20 -19.48
CA LEU A 175 12.63 10.67 -18.22
C LEU A 175 12.53 9.14 -18.17
N HIS A 176 11.39 8.59 -18.59
CA HIS A 176 11.18 7.14 -18.60
C HIS A 176 12.10 6.42 -19.57
N ALA A 177 12.25 6.92 -20.81
CA ALA A 177 13.11 6.30 -21.81
C ALA A 177 14.57 6.19 -21.31
N GLU A 178 15.08 7.26 -20.73
CA GLU A 178 16.46 7.38 -20.27
C GLU A 178 16.72 6.53 -19.03
N LEU A 179 15.80 6.54 -18.06
CA LEU A 179 15.92 5.68 -16.88
C LEU A 179 15.81 4.19 -17.22
N ASN A 180 15.04 3.84 -18.25
CA ASN A 180 14.93 2.46 -18.72
C ASN A 180 16.21 2.00 -19.45
N GLU A 181 16.92 2.91 -20.13
CA GLU A 181 18.24 2.63 -20.70
C GLU A 181 19.31 2.45 -19.60
N LEU A 182 19.25 3.26 -18.54
CA LEU A 182 20.20 3.24 -17.43
C LEU A 182 20.06 2.03 -16.50
N VAL A 183 18.82 1.59 -16.26
CA VAL A 183 18.50 0.46 -15.37
C VAL A 183 17.65 -0.57 -16.12
N PRO A 184 18.22 -1.21 -17.17
CA PRO A 184 17.46 -2.10 -18.03
C PRO A 184 17.05 -3.36 -17.27
N GLY A 185 15.74 -3.60 -17.20
CA GLY A 185 15.21 -4.90 -16.82
C GLY A 185 15.42 -5.28 -15.36
N THR A 186 15.39 -4.33 -14.42
CA THR A 186 15.14 -4.71 -13.03
C THR A 186 13.76 -5.34 -12.95
N ARG A 187 13.73 -6.68 -12.88
CA ARG A 187 12.56 -7.49 -12.54
C ARG A 187 11.84 -6.87 -11.35
N PRO A 188 10.50 -6.95 -11.24
CA PRO A 188 9.73 -6.39 -10.13
C PRO A 188 10.29 -6.92 -8.82
N GLY A 189 11.19 -6.13 -8.25
CA GLY A 189 12.20 -6.60 -7.32
C GLY A 189 11.95 -6.07 -5.94
N PHE A 190 10.71 -5.71 -5.61
CA PHE A 190 10.28 -5.48 -4.23
C PHE A 190 8.80 -5.80 -4.16
N SER A 191 8.43 -7.09 -4.09
CA SER A 191 7.05 -7.45 -3.79
C SER A 191 6.66 -6.95 -2.39
N ALA A 192 7.62 -6.58 -1.53
CA ALA A 192 7.45 -5.83 -0.29
C ALA A 192 6.90 -4.38 -0.44
N ASP A 193 7.07 -3.78 -1.62
CA ASP A 193 6.59 -2.43 -1.94
C ASP A 193 5.32 -2.43 -2.78
N HIS A 194 4.88 -3.61 -3.26
CA HIS A 194 3.68 -3.77 -4.06
C HIS A 194 2.44 -3.37 -3.26
N PRO A 195 1.44 -2.67 -3.85
CA PRO A 195 0.25 -2.18 -3.13
C PRO A 195 -0.55 -3.30 -2.43
N MET A 196 -0.44 -4.54 -2.93
CA MET A 196 -1.07 -5.72 -2.30
C MET A 196 -0.35 -6.21 -1.02
N MET A 197 0.81 -5.66 -0.62
CA MET A 197 1.45 -6.04 0.65
C MET A 197 0.62 -5.68 1.86
N GLY A 198 -0.12 -4.58 1.82
CA GLY A 198 -1.05 -4.23 2.90
C GLY A 198 -2.08 -5.36 3.10
N VAL A 199 -2.62 -5.88 1.99
CA VAL A 199 -3.56 -7.02 2.01
C VAL A 199 -2.87 -8.29 2.52
N ALA A 200 -1.63 -8.55 2.10
CA ALA A 200 -0.85 -9.69 2.58
C ALA A 200 -0.58 -9.61 4.09
N TYR A 201 -0.28 -8.43 4.64
CA TYR A 201 -0.14 -8.23 6.08
C TYR A 201 -1.45 -8.49 6.82
N VAL A 202 -2.58 -8.00 6.31
CA VAL A 202 -3.89 -8.30 6.90
C VAL A 202 -4.17 -9.80 6.88
N ALA A 203 -3.87 -10.49 5.77
CA ALA A 203 -3.99 -11.94 5.68
C ALA A 203 -3.13 -12.67 6.73
N GLY A 204 -1.86 -12.27 6.85
CA GLY A 204 -0.94 -12.79 7.86
C GLY A 204 -1.45 -12.56 9.27
N ALA A 205 -1.95 -11.36 9.58
CA ALA A 205 -2.52 -11.03 10.88
C ALA A 205 -3.74 -11.91 11.21
N VAL A 206 -4.65 -12.10 10.25
CA VAL A 206 -5.85 -12.94 10.45
C VAL A 206 -5.48 -14.40 10.68
N VAL A 207 -4.62 -14.98 9.84
CA VAL A 207 -4.16 -16.38 10.00
C VAL A 207 -3.42 -16.55 11.33
N GLY A 208 -2.54 -15.60 11.66
CA GLY A 208 -1.82 -15.58 12.91
C GLY A 208 -2.73 -15.48 14.13
N LEU A 209 -3.78 -14.66 14.08
CA LEU A 209 -4.77 -14.53 15.13
C LEU A 209 -5.47 -15.86 15.41
N PHE A 210 -5.95 -16.55 14.36
CA PHE A 210 -6.57 -17.87 14.51
C PHE A 210 -5.59 -18.92 15.05
N ALA A 211 -4.34 -18.91 14.59
CA ALA A 211 -3.30 -19.78 15.14
C ALA A 211 -3.07 -19.49 16.64
N GLY A 212 -3.08 -18.22 17.03
CA GLY A 212 -3.03 -17.79 18.43
C GLY A 212 -4.16 -18.37 19.28
N VAL A 213 -5.40 -18.33 18.77
CA VAL A 213 -6.57 -18.96 19.44
C VAL A 213 -6.38 -20.47 19.61
N LEU A 214 -5.92 -21.16 18.56
CA LEU A 214 -5.75 -22.62 18.58
C LEU A 214 -4.62 -23.08 19.50
N LEU A 215 -3.61 -22.24 19.70
CA LEU A 215 -2.47 -22.50 20.58
C LEU A 215 -2.73 -22.07 22.04
N ALA A 216 -3.80 -21.33 22.30
CA ALA A 216 -4.15 -20.91 23.65
C ALA A 216 -4.44 -22.15 24.54
N PRO A 217 -3.98 -22.17 25.80
CA PRO A 217 -4.30 -23.25 26.73
C PRO A 217 -5.81 -23.44 26.87
N ARG A 218 -6.27 -24.70 26.94
CA ARG A 218 -7.68 -24.99 27.20
C ARG A 218 -8.06 -24.49 28.59
N GLY A 219 -9.08 -23.64 28.67
CA GLY A 219 -9.48 -22.99 29.92
C GLY A 219 -8.66 -21.74 30.27
N ALA A 220 -7.88 -21.21 29.31
CA ALA A 220 -7.32 -19.87 29.41
C ALA A 220 -8.44 -18.85 29.70
N ASP A 221 -8.13 -17.89 30.57
CA ASP A 221 -8.98 -16.71 30.77
C ASP A 221 -8.93 -15.80 29.53
N ASP A 222 -9.92 -14.91 29.42
CA ASP A 222 -10.09 -14.04 28.26
C ASP A 222 -8.84 -13.18 27.98
N GLY A 223 -8.14 -12.75 29.05
CA GLY A 223 -6.88 -12.01 28.94
C GLY A 223 -5.76 -12.82 28.29
N THR A 224 -5.55 -14.07 28.73
CA THR A 224 -4.55 -14.96 28.11
C THR A 224 -4.90 -15.27 26.66
N LEU A 225 -6.19 -15.51 26.37
CA LEU A 225 -6.67 -15.71 25.00
C LEU A 225 -6.36 -14.49 24.12
N GLY A 226 -6.66 -13.28 24.61
CA GLY A 226 -6.38 -12.02 23.91
C GLY A 226 -4.89 -11.81 23.65
N VAL A 227 -4.01 -12.11 24.61
CA VAL A 227 -2.55 -12.05 24.41
C VAL A 227 -2.11 -13.05 23.34
N CYS A 228 -2.59 -14.29 23.39
CA CYS A 228 -2.28 -15.30 22.38
C CYS A 228 -2.73 -14.87 20.97
N MET A 229 -3.91 -14.24 20.85
CA MET A 229 -4.42 -13.68 19.60
C MET A 229 -3.52 -12.56 19.05
N LEU A 230 -3.12 -11.61 19.90
CA LEU A 230 -2.26 -10.48 19.50
C LEU A 230 -0.87 -10.94 19.08
N VAL A 231 -0.25 -11.82 19.87
CA VAL A 231 1.05 -12.42 19.53
C VAL A 231 0.96 -13.20 18.23
N GLY A 232 -0.10 -14.01 18.08
CA GLY A 232 -0.38 -14.75 16.86
C GLY A 232 -0.47 -13.82 15.64
N ALA A 233 -1.26 -12.75 15.72
CA ALA A 233 -1.40 -11.79 14.64
C ALA A 233 -0.07 -11.14 14.25
N PHE A 234 0.73 -10.70 15.23
CA PHE A 234 2.04 -10.10 14.97
C PHE A 234 3.01 -11.09 14.31
N VAL A 235 3.09 -12.31 14.83
CA VAL A 235 3.91 -13.39 14.24
C VAL A 235 3.46 -13.69 12.81
N GLY A 236 2.14 -13.70 12.55
CA GLY A 236 1.58 -13.90 11.23
C GLY A 236 1.98 -12.83 10.22
N VAL A 237 1.95 -11.55 10.60
CA VAL A 237 2.44 -10.43 9.76
C VAL A 237 3.92 -10.60 9.41
N VAL A 238 4.74 -10.90 10.42
CA VAL A 238 6.19 -11.11 10.24
C VAL A 238 6.45 -12.32 9.34
N ALA A 239 5.73 -13.42 9.54
CA ALA A 239 5.86 -14.64 8.75
C ALA A 239 5.50 -14.40 7.27
N VAL A 240 4.42 -13.67 6.98
CA VAL A 240 4.06 -13.31 5.60
C VAL A 240 5.12 -12.41 4.97
N ARG A 241 5.61 -11.40 5.70
CA ARG A 241 6.70 -10.54 5.20
C ARG A 241 7.94 -11.37 4.85
N LEU A 242 8.32 -12.29 5.72
CA LEU A 242 9.46 -13.17 5.51
C LEU A 242 9.23 -14.11 4.32
N ALA A 243 8.03 -14.69 4.18
CA ALA A 243 7.69 -15.56 3.07
C ALA A 243 7.75 -14.83 1.72
N VAL A 244 7.22 -13.61 1.64
CA VAL A 244 7.35 -12.75 0.46
C VAL A 244 8.82 -12.44 0.17
N TRP A 245 9.58 -12.05 1.19
CA TRP A 245 11.00 -11.74 1.04
C TRP A 245 11.81 -12.94 0.54
N VAL A 246 11.60 -14.13 1.10
CA VAL A 246 12.24 -15.38 0.66
C VAL A 246 11.79 -15.74 -0.75
N GLY A 247 10.48 -15.64 -1.04
CA GLY A 247 9.89 -15.86 -2.35
C GLY A 247 10.54 -15.02 -3.45
N ASP A 248 10.64 -13.72 -3.19
CA ASP A 248 11.29 -12.78 -4.09
C ASP A 248 12.77 -13.08 -4.24
N ARG A 249 13.49 -13.25 -3.12
CA ARG A 249 14.94 -13.36 -3.11
C ARG A 249 15.45 -14.63 -3.76
N TYR A 250 14.78 -15.76 -3.54
CA TYR A 250 15.28 -17.08 -3.94
C TYR A 250 14.52 -17.67 -5.14
N PHE A 251 13.22 -17.37 -5.27
CA PHE A 251 12.38 -18.00 -6.28
C PHE A 251 11.99 -17.05 -7.42
N ASN A 252 12.19 -15.73 -7.28
CA ASN A 252 11.78 -14.71 -8.26
C ASN A 252 10.30 -14.85 -8.68
N THR A 253 9.44 -15.35 -7.79
CA THR A 253 8.05 -15.69 -8.12
C THR A 253 7.06 -14.56 -7.87
N GLY A 254 7.46 -13.44 -7.25
CA GLY A 254 6.59 -12.28 -7.02
C GLY A 254 5.33 -12.61 -6.22
N LEU A 255 5.48 -13.27 -5.07
CA LEU A 255 4.39 -13.88 -4.30
C LEU A 255 3.29 -12.92 -3.82
N THR A 256 3.55 -11.61 -3.80
CA THR A 256 2.61 -10.63 -3.24
C THR A 256 1.30 -10.55 -3.99
N GLN A 257 1.31 -10.62 -5.32
CA GLN A 257 0.07 -10.62 -6.10
C GLN A 257 -0.78 -11.87 -5.82
N PRO A 258 -0.25 -13.11 -5.97
CA PRO A 258 -0.96 -14.32 -5.60
C PRO A 258 -1.51 -14.32 -4.17
N LEU A 259 -0.71 -13.88 -3.18
CA LEU A 259 -1.16 -13.79 -1.78
C LEU A 259 -2.28 -12.77 -1.60
N GLY A 260 -2.15 -11.58 -2.19
CA GLY A 260 -3.18 -10.54 -2.13
C GLY A 260 -4.51 -11.00 -2.75
N TYR A 261 -4.47 -11.58 -3.96
CA TYR A 261 -5.67 -12.12 -4.60
C TYR A 261 -6.25 -13.33 -3.87
N GLY A 262 -5.40 -14.17 -3.28
CA GLY A 262 -5.81 -15.26 -2.39
C GLY A 262 -6.64 -14.74 -1.22
N MET A 263 -6.22 -13.65 -0.59
CA MET A 263 -6.97 -13.04 0.51
C MET A 263 -8.33 -12.47 0.07
N TYR A 264 -8.38 -11.77 -1.07
CA TYR A 264 -9.68 -11.33 -1.63
C TYR A 264 -10.61 -12.51 -1.91
N GLY A 265 -10.05 -13.60 -2.45
CA GLY A 265 -10.76 -14.85 -2.64
C GLY A 265 -11.29 -15.44 -1.34
N ALA A 266 -10.47 -15.46 -0.28
CA ALA A 266 -10.87 -15.90 1.06
C ALA A 266 -12.02 -15.06 1.62
N MET A 267 -11.96 -13.72 1.49
CA MET A 267 -13.03 -12.82 1.93
C MET A 267 -14.33 -13.04 1.14
N GLY A 268 -14.23 -13.31 -0.16
CA GLY A 268 -15.37 -13.73 -0.99
C GLY A 268 -15.97 -15.03 -0.47
N GLY A 269 -15.12 -16.01 -0.14
CA GLY A 269 -15.52 -17.27 0.48
C GLY A 269 -16.23 -17.10 1.82
N VAL A 270 -15.73 -16.23 2.70
CA VAL A 270 -16.38 -15.88 3.98
C VAL A 270 -17.76 -15.26 3.73
N SER A 271 -17.87 -14.33 2.77
CA SER A 271 -19.14 -13.67 2.44
C SER A 271 -20.18 -14.67 1.94
N VAL A 272 -19.79 -15.60 1.06
CA VAL A 272 -20.66 -16.70 0.59
C VAL A 272 -21.06 -17.60 1.75
N SER A 273 -20.10 -17.94 2.63
CA SER A 273 -20.32 -18.77 3.81
C SER A 273 -21.26 -18.12 4.84
N ALA A 274 -21.33 -16.80 4.92
CA ALA A 274 -22.25 -16.09 5.81
C ALA A 274 -23.68 -16.07 5.26
N ALA A 275 -23.87 -16.17 3.94
CA ALA A 275 -25.19 -16.21 3.29
C ALA A 275 -25.79 -17.63 3.24
N LEU A 276 -24.93 -18.66 3.16
CA LEU A 276 -25.33 -20.07 3.06
C LEU A 276 -26.20 -20.61 4.23
N PRO A 277 -26.03 -20.21 5.50
CA PRO A 277 -26.78 -20.79 6.61
C PRO A 277 -28.29 -20.60 6.51
N ALA A 278 -28.75 -19.56 5.81
CA ALA A 278 -30.17 -19.33 5.54
C ALA A 278 -30.78 -20.39 4.61
N LEU A 279 -29.95 -21.09 3.82
CA LEU A 279 -30.38 -22.08 2.83
C LEU A 279 -30.14 -23.51 3.29
N VAL A 280 -28.98 -23.78 3.89
CA VAL A 280 -28.51 -25.14 4.18
C VAL A 280 -28.24 -25.41 5.67
N GLY A 281 -28.53 -24.43 6.53
CA GLY A 281 -28.23 -24.49 7.95
C GLY A 281 -26.75 -24.25 8.27
N TRP A 282 -26.47 -23.97 9.54
CA TRP A 282 -25.10 -23.75 10.01
C TRP A 282 -24.30 -25.05 10.05
N ASN A 283 -23.19 -25.09 9.30
CA ASN A 283 -22.21 -26.17 9.35
C ASN A 283 -20.81 -25.59 9.11
N LEU A 284 -19.82 -26.03 9.90
CA LEU A 284 -18.42 -25.63 9.73
C LEU A 284 -17.90 -25.97 8.32
N VAL A 285 -18.35 -27.07 7.72
CA VAL A 285 -17.98 -27.45 6.35
C VAL A 285 -18.40 -26.38 5.34
N TRP A 286 -19.58 -25.77 5.54
CA TRP A 286 -20.09 -24.69 4.69
C TRP A 286 -19.34 -23.37 4.87
N LEU A 287 -18.52 -23.23 5.92
CA LEU A 287 -17.59 -22.12 6.10
C LEU A 287 -16.21 -22.43 5.49
N VAL A 288 -15.67 -23.60 5.78
CA VAL A 288 -14.30 -23.95 5.38
C VAL A 288 -14.18 -24.12 3.87
N VAL A 289 -15.14 -24.81 3.23
CA VAL A 289 -15.05 -25.13 1.81
C VAL A 289 -15.04 -23.87 0.93
N PRO A 290 -15.96 -22.89 1.08
CA PRO A 290 -15.94 -21.69 0.26
C PRO A 290 -14.72 -20.80 0.51
N VAL A 291 -14.23 -20.73 1.76
CA VAL A 291 -13.01 -19.95 2.09
C VAL A 291 -11.78 -20.55 1.42
N VAL A 292 -11.60 -21.87 1.51
CA VAL A 292 -10.47 -22.56 0.86
C VAL A 292 -10.58 -22.46 -0.66
N ALA A 293 -11.76 -22.73 -1.23
CA ALA A 293 -11.99 -22.62 -2.66
C ALA A 293 -11.72 -21.20 -3.17
N GLY A 294 -12.25 -20.18 -2.48
CA GLY A 294 -12.00 -18.78 -2.78
C GLY A 294 -10.52 -18.44 -2.74
N THR A 295 -9.80 -18.87 -1.70
CA THR A 295 -8.36 -18.65 -1.56
C THR A 295 -7.58 -19.25 -2.73
N VAL A 296 -7.84 -20.51 -3.07
CA VAL A 296 -7.15 -21.20 -4.18
C VAL A 296 -7.42 -20.52 -5.52
N LEU A 297 -8.69 -20.18 -5.81
CA LEU A 297 -9.06 -19.46 -7.03
C LEU A 297 -8.39 -18.08 -7.09
N GLY A 298 -8.33 -17.36 -5.97
CA GLY A 298 -7.64 -16.07 -5.88
C GLY A 298 -6.14 -16.18 -6.14
N VAL A 299 -5.47 -17.15 -5.52
CA VAL A 299 -4.03 -17.40 -5.73
C VAL A 299 -3.75 -17.75 -7.20
N LEU A 300 -4.53 -18.67 -7.79
CA LEU A 300 -4.39 -19.03 -9.20
C LEU A 300 -4.61 -17.84 -10.12
N PHE A 301 -5.63 -17.02 -9.86
CA PHE A 301 -5.88 -15.79 -10.60
C PHE A 301 -4.70 -14.83 -10.51
N GLY A 302 -4.12 -14.66 -9.32
CA GLY A 302 -2.93 -13.83 -9.12
C GLY A 302 -1.75 -14.30 -9.96
N PHE A 303 -1.45 -15.61 -10.00
CA PHE A 303 -0.40 -16.15 -10.87
C PHE A 303 -0.70 -15.96 -12.37
N VAL A 304 -1.95 -16.15 -12.79
CA VAL A 304 -2.35 -15.93 -14.19
C VAL A 304 -2.20 -14.45 -14.57
N LYS A 305 -2.59 -13.54 -13.70
CA LYS A 305 -2.44 -12.10 -13.93
C LYS A 305 -0.97 -11.70 -14.01
N GLN A 306 -0.16 -12.16 -13.05
CA GLN A 306 1.27 -11.89 -13.00
C GLN A 306 2.00 -12.42 -14.24
N SER A 307 1.67 -13.63 -14.71
CA SER A 307 2.29 -14.20 -15.90
C SER A 307 1.95 -13.41 -17.17
N ARG A 308 0.72 -12.87 -17.29
CA ARG A 308 0.35 -12.00 -18.41
C ARG A 308 1.09 -10.66 -18.38
N GLU A 309 1.29 -10.08 -17.20
CA GLU A 309 2.08 -8.85 -17.03
C GLU A 309 3.53 -9.07 -17.47
N MET A 310 4.15 -10.18 -17.05
CA MET A 310 5.52 -10.53 -17.48
C MET A 310 5.68 -10.75 -18.99
N VAL A 311 4.69 -11.36 -19.65
CA VAL A 311 4.72 -11.56 -21.11
C VAL A 311 4.56 -10.24 -21.85
N ARG A 312 3.64 -9.37 -21.39
CA ARG A 312 3.40 -8.06 -22.01
C ARG A 312 4.63 -7.15 -21.98
N ASP A 313 5.39 -7.19 -20.89
CA ASP A 313 6.64 -6.42 -20.76
C ASP A 313 7.72 -6.92 -21.74
N THR A 314 7.72 -8.22 -22.05
CA THR A 314 8.66 -8.82 -23.00
C THR A 314 8.33 -8.42 -24.45
N ASP A 315 7.04 -8.41 -24.80
CA ASP A 315 6.59 -8.06 -26.16
C ASP A 315 6.63 -6.55 -26.43
N GLY A 316 6.36 -5.73 -25.41
CA GLY A 316 6.42 -4.26 -25.51
C GLY A 316 7.84 -3.72 -25.70
N ALA A 317 8.85 -4.43 -25.21
CA ALA A 317 10.25 -4.08 -25.42
C ALA A 317 10.75 -4.40 -26.85
N ALA A 318 10.04 -5.24 -27.61
CA ALA A 318 10.48 -5.73 -28.91
C ALA A 318 9.96 -4.92 -30.13
N ASP A 319 9.03 -3.99 -29.95
CA ASP A 319 8.47 -3.19 -31.06
C ASP A 319 8.40 -1.68 -30.74
N PRO A 320 9.53 -0.96 -30.77
CA PRO A 320 9.55 0.50 -30.61
C PRO A 320 8.86 1.26 -31.76
N GLY A 321 8.35 0.56 -32.79
CA GLY A 321 7.78 1.14 -34.00
C GLY A 321 6.25 1.18 -34.08
N LYS A 322 5.52 0.71 -33.06
CA LYS A 322 4.04 0.68 -33.09
C LYS A 322 3.41 1.34 -31.86
N THR A 323 3.44 2.67 -31.82
CA THR A 323 2.43 3.44 -31.09
C THR A 323 1.86 4.49 -32.03
N SER A 324 0.73 4.14 -32.65
CA SER A 324 -0.23 5.04 -33.30
C SER A 324 -1.34 5.39 -32.32
#